data_AF-A0A9X1BAW1-F1
#
_entry.id   AF-A0A9X1BAW1-F1
#
_cell.length_a   1.000
_cell.length_b   1.000
_cell.length_c   1.000
_cell.angle_alpha   90.00
_cell.angle_beta   90.00
_cell.angle_gamma   90.00
#
_symmetry.space_group_name_H-M   'P 1'
#
loop_
_entity.id
_entity.type
_entity.pdbx_description
1 polymer ?
#
loop_
_entity_poly.entity_id
_entity_poly.type
_entity_poly.pdbx_seq_one_letter_code
_entity_poly.pdbx_strand_id
1 'polypeptide(L)'
;MKKNPIYLYVLLFFSTVGTFNSLASTFISSKAFELSDDFAKQMGLTTAQDKADYVTYMEKSVQVNQSPFAFLMVSLITIALLAIIYFLFVKRDLLKAHYAFIGQIVISYIFSCYNYFVLSSLFSVFSNETLRQRYQSSSVLALLLLTALAALFLGIILYKTLRLRKLQGVEVLDK
;
A
#
# COMPACT_ATOMS: atom_id res chain seq x y z
N MET A 1 9.72 -10.07 -32.43
CA MET A 1 9.87 -8.72 -31.81
C MET A 1 9.57 -8.81 -30.32
N LYS A 2 10.54 -8.48 -29.44
CA LYS A 2 10.36 -8.47 -27.98
C LYS A 2 9.46 -7.28 -27.61
N LYS A 3 8.14 -7.51 -27.43
CA LYS A 3 7.21 -6.44 -27.02
C LYS A 3 7.65 -5.89 -25.66
N ASN A 4 7.78 -4.58 -25.55
CA ASN A 4 8.10 -3.91 -24.29
C ASN A 4 7.04 -4.29 -23.24
N PRO A 5 7.43 -4.63 -22.00
CA PRO A 5 6.49 -5.06 -20.98
C PRO A 5 5.78 -3.86 -20.36
N ILE A 6 4.96 -3.14 -21.14
CA ILE A 6 4.29 -1.89 -20.73
C ILE A 6 3.53 -2.05 -19.41
N TYR A 7 2.88 -3.20 -19.22
CA TYR A 7 2.18 -3.53 -17.96
C TYR A 7 3.10 -3.48 -16.73
N LEU A 8 4.36 -3.92 -16.82
CA LEU A 8 5.29 -3.86 -15.70
C LEU A 8 5.66 -2.41 -15.33
N TYR A 9 5.71 -1.50 -16.30
CA TYR A 9 5.95 -0.08 -16.01
C TYR A 9 4.77 0.58 -15.31
N VAL A 10 3.54 0.23 -15.72
CA VAL A 10 2.33 0.69 -15.02
C VAL A 10 2.30 0.14 -13.60
N LEU A 11 2.54 -1.16 -13.41
CA LEU A 11 2.61 -1.76 -12.09
C LEU A 11 3.73 -1.14 -11.24
N LEU A 12 4.90 -0.87 -11.84
CA LEU A 12 6.02 -0.22 -11.16
C LEU A 12 5.65 1.18 -10.69
N PHE A 13 4.95 1.97 -11.50
CA PHE A 13 4.51 3.31 -11.12
C PHE A 13 3.62 3.27 -9.87
N PHE A 14 2.55 2.47 -9.89
CA PHE A 14 1.65 2.35 -8.73
C PHE A 14 2.35 1.77 -7.50
N SER A 15 3.21 0.77 -7.70
CA SER A 15 4.05 0.20 -6.67
C SER A 15 4.95 1.26 -6.02
N THR A 16 5.61 2.09 -6.82
CA THR A 16 6.48 3.17 -6.34
C THR A 16 5.71 4.20 -5.53
N VAL A 17 4.55 4.65 -6.04
CA VAL A 17 3.70 5.63 -5.34
C VAL A 17 3.22 5.07 -3.99
N GLY A 18 2.75 3.82 -3.98
CA GLY A 18 2.30 3.15 -2.75
C GLY A 18 3.44 2.97 -1.73
N THR A 19 4.61 2.52 -2.17
CA THR A 19 5.79 2.37 -1.31
C THR A 19 6.26 3.71 -0.76
N PHE A 20 6.27 4.78 -1.56
CA PHE A 20 6.64 6.10 -1.08
C PHE A 20 5.69 6.63 -0.01
N ASN A 21 4.37 6.45 -0.21
CA ASN A 21 3.38 6.83 0.79
C ASN A 21 3.60 6.08 2.12
N SER A 22 3.85 4.77 2.06
CA SER A 22 4.15 3.96 3.25
C SER A 22 5.49 4.33 3.90
N LEU A 23 6.50 4.70 3.11
CA LEU A 23 7.77 5.19 3.64
C LEU A 23 7.58 6.53 4.37
N ALA A 24 6.82 7.45 3.79
CA ALA A 24 6.54 8.73 4.43
C ALA A 24 5.78 8.56 5.74
N SER A 25 4.74 7.72 5.77
CA SER A 25 3.95 7.48 6.98
C SER A 25 4.74 6.77 8.09
N THR A 26 5.67 5.87 7.75
CA THR A 26 6.45 5.09 8.72
C THR A 26 7.75 5.78 9.16
N PHE A 27 8.46 6.49 8.28
CA PHE A 27 9.80 7.01 8.58
C PHE A 27 9.86 8.54 8.71
N ILE A 28 8.94 9.28 8.09
CA ILE A 28 9.02 10.74 7.98
C ILE A 28 8.01 11.45 8.89
N SER A 29 6.82 10.85 9.11
CA SER A 29 5.72 11.49 9.83
C SER A 29 6.14 12.05 11.20
N SER A 30 5.85 13.34 11.45
CA SER A 30 6.15 14.01 12.71
C SER A 30 5.27 13.50 13.85
N LYS A 31 5.81 13.50 15.07
CA LYS A 31 5.05 13.13 16.27
C LYS A 31 4.07 14.23 16.72
N ALA A 32 4.31 15.48 16.33
CA ALA A 32 3.39 16.58 16.58
C ALA A 32 2.53 16.78 15.34
N PHE A 33 1.23 16.46 15.46
CA PHE A 33 0.23 16.78 14.46
C PHE A 33 -0.41 18.13 14.82
N GLU A 34 -0.20 19.13 13.98
CA GLU A 34 -0.85 20.44 14.14
C GLU A 34 -2.09 20.52 13.25
N LEU A 35 -3.26 20.56 13.89
CA LEU A 35 -4.54 20.69 13.20
C LEU A 35 -4.79 22.16 12.84
N SER A 36 -4.65 22.53 11.57
CA SER A 36 -5.03 23.87 11.12
C SER A 36 -6.56 24.05 11.14
N ASP A 37 -7.02 25.27 11.42
CA ASP A 37 -8.46 25.55 11.46
C ASP A 37 -9.16 25.37 10.11
N ASP A 38 -8.46 25.67 9.00
CA ASP A 38 -9.00 25.45 7.65
C ASP A 38 -9.17 23.96 7.36
N PHE A 39 -8.22 23.13 7.77
CA PHE A 39 -8.33 21.69 7.62
C PHE A 39 -9.44 21.12 8.52
N ALA A 40 -9.55 21.61 9.76
CA ALA A 40 -10.63 21.23 10.66
C ALA A 40 -12.01 21.54 10.06
N LYS A 41 -12.18 22.70 9.42
CA LYS A 41 -13.41 23.05 8.69
C LYS A 41 -13.68 22.12 7.52
N GLN A 42 -12.67 21.83 6.69
CA GLN A 42 -12.81 20.89 5.55
C GLN A 42 -13.22 19.48 6.00
N MET A 43 -12.70 19.05 7.15
CA MET A 43 -13.02 17.75 7.73
C MET A 43 -14.38 17.73 8.45
N GLY A 44 -15.03 18.89 8.64
CA GLY A 44 -16.31 19.01 9.34
C GLY A 44 -16.18 18.83 10.86
N LEU A 45 -15.03 19.20 11.44
CA LEU A 45 -14.79 19.16 12.88
C LEU A 45 -15.43 20.41 13.51
N THR A 46 -16.68 20.26 13.93
CA THR A 46 -17.55 21.39 14.32
C THR A 46 -17.39 21.83 15.77
N THR A 47 -17.00 20.92 16.66
CA THR A 47 -16.84 21.18 18.09
C THR A 47 -15.38 21.11 18.54
N ALA A 48 -15.07 21.70 19.70
CA ALA A 48 -13.75 21.56 20.31
C ALA A 48 -13.40 20.07 20.61
N GLN A 49 -14.41 19.27 20.96
CA GLN A 49 -14.25 17.84 21.18
C GLN A 49 -13.93 17.10 19.87
N ASP A 50 -14.61 17.41 18.76
CA ASP A 50 -14.32 16.80 17.46
C ASP A 50 -12.86 17.04 17.04
N LYS A 51 -12.35 18.26 17.29
CA LYS A 51 -10.95 18.62 17.03
C LYS A 51 -10.00 17.82 17.93
N ALA A 52 -10.26 17.74 19.23
CA ALA A 52 -9.43 17.01 20.19
C ALA A 52 -9.40 15.49 19.91
N ASP A 53 -10.54 14.90 19.59
CA ASP A 53 -10.67 13.49 19.21
C ASP A 53 -9.88 13.20 17.92
N TYR A 54 -9.94 14.11 16.94
CA TYR A 54 -9.20 13.96 15.69
C TYR A 54 -7.67 14.04 15.90
N VAL A 55 -7.19 15.00 16.70
CA VAL A 55 -5.76 15.08 17.05
C VAL A 55 -5.31 13.79 17.74
N THR A 56 -6.09 13.32 18.73
CA THR A 56 -5.81 12.05 19.43
C THR A 56 -5.78 10.85 18.47
N TYR A 57 -6.72 10.80 17.53
CA TYR A 57 -6.75 9.77 16.49
C TYR A 57 -5.51 9.82 15.60
N MET A 58 -5.06 11.00 15.19
CA MET A 58 -3.86 11.17 14.37
C MET A 58 -2.59 10.78 15.12
N GLU A 59 -2.43 11.18 16.38
CA GLU A 59 -1.30 10.80 17.22
C GLU A 59 -1.19 9.28 17.38
N LYS A 60 -2.32 8.60 17.68
CA LYS A 60 -2.36 7.14 17.78
C LYS A 60 -2.10 6.47 16.43
N SER A 61 -2.61 7.04 15.34
CA SER A 61 -2.35 6.54 13.99
C SER A 61 -0.88 6.62 13.60
N VAL A 62 -0.18 7.70 13.99
CA VAL A 62 1.28 7.83 13.81
C VAL A 62 2.02 6.75 14.60
N GLN A 63 1.64 6.49 15.86
CA GLN A 63 2.25 5.42 16.66
C GLN A 63 2.08 4.03 16.03
N VAL A 64 0.91 3.74 15.44
CA VAL A 64 0.66 2.49 14.71
C VAL A 64 1.56 2.39 13.48
N ASN A 65 1.62 3.45 12.67
CA ASN A 65 2.43 3.50 11.44
C ASN A 65 3.94 3.50 11.70
N GLN A 66 4.37 3.88 12.91
CA GLN A 66 5.76 3.84 13.39
C GLN A 66 6.02 2.65 14.34
N SER A 67 5.14 1.66 14.37
CA SER A 67 5.37 0.44 15.16
C SER A 67 6.49 -0.42 14.56
N PRO A 68 7.20 -1.24 15.36
CA PRO A 68 8.23 -2.15 14.85
C PRO A 68 7.72 -3.06 13.71
N PHE A 69 6.45 -3.45 13.77
CA PHE A 69 5.81 -4.23 12.71
C PHE A 69 5.64 -3.44 11.42
N ALA A 70 5.20 -2.17 11.50
CA ALA A 70 5.11 -1.29 10.34
C ALA A 70 6.49 -1.05 9.73
N PHE A 71 7.51 -0.79 10.55
CA PHE A 71 8.91 -0.69 10.12
C PHE A 71 9.37 -1.92 9.34
N LEU A 72 9.11 -3.13 9.87
CA LEU A 72 9.43 -4.39 9.20
C LEU A 72 8.73 -4.50 7.84
N MET A 73 7.40 -4.31 7.81
CA MET A 73 6.60 -4.49 6.60
C MET A 73 6.99 -3.49 5.50
N VAL A 74 7.12 -2.20 5.84
CA VAL A 74 7.52 -1.18 4.87
C VAL A 74 8.94 -1.41 4.36
N SER A 75 9.85 -1.88 5.22
CA SER A 75 11.20 -2.28 4.79
C SER A 75 11.16 -3.43 3.78
N LEU A 76 10.38 -4.48 4.04
CA LEU A 76 10.22 -5.62 3.12
C LEU A 76 9.58 -5.20 1.78
N ILE A 77 8.56 -4.35 1.82
CA ILE A 77 7.91 -3.79 0.62
C ILE A 77 8.94 -2.98 -0.20
N THR A 78 9.76 -2.18 0.47
CA THR A 78 10.81 -1.37 -0.18
C THR A 78 11.91 -2.23 -0.79
N ILE A 79 12.38 -3.26 -0.08
CA ILE A 79 13.35 -4.22 -0.62
C ILE A 79 12.79 -4.94 -1.84
N ALA A 80 11.52 -5.35 -1.81
CA ALA A 80 10.87 -5.97 -2.95
C ALA A 80 10.78 -5.00 -4.15
N LEU A 81 10.49 -3.72 -3.93
CA LEU A 81 10.53 -2.69 -4.98
C LEU A 81 11.92 -2.55 -5.60
N LEU A 82 12.97 -2.51 -4.79
CA LEU A 82 14.36 -2.45 -5.27
C LEU A 82 14.72 -3.72 -6.07
N ALA A 83 14.26 -4.89 -5.63
CA ALA A 83 14.45 -6.14 -6.36
C ALA A 83 13.74 -6.10 -7.73
N ILE A 84 12.53 -5.56 -7.81
CA ILE A 84 11.83 -5.36 -9.09
C ILE A 84 12.65 -4.48 -10.02
N ILE A 85 13.10 -3.31 -9.55
CA ILE A 85 13.91 -2.37 -10.35
C ILE A 85 15.19 -3.07 -10.84
N TYR A 86 15.89 -3.76 -9.95
CA TYR A 86 17.10 -4.50 -10.29
C TYR A 86 16.86 -5.58 -11.35
N PHE A 87 15.86 -6.45 -11.16
CA PHE A 87 15.59 -7.52 -12.12
C PHE A 87 15.05 -7.00 -13.45
N LEU A 88 14.24 -5.95 -13.43
CA LEU A 88 13.63 -5.38 -14.63
C LEU A 88 14.63 -4.61 -15.49
N PHE A 89 15.46 -3.75 -14.88
CA PHE A 89 16.33 -2.83 -15.63
C PHE A 89 17.77 -3.31 -15.73
N VAL A 90 18.34 -3.85 -14.65
CA VAL A 90 19.76 -4.24 -14.60
C VAL A 90 19.94 -5.65 -15.17
N LYS A 91 19.25 -6.65 -14.61
CA LYS A 91 19.38 -8.04 -15.08
C LYS A 91 18.52 -8.33 -16.30
N ARG A 92 17.51 -7.51 -16.59
CA ARG A 92 16.52 -7.73 -17.65
C ARG A 92 15.90 -9.14 -17.59
N ASP A 93 15.79 -9.68 -16.38
CA ASP A 93 15.18 -10.98 -16.08
C ASP A 93 13.71 -10.76 -15.74
N LEU A 94 12.87 -10.83 -16.77
CA LEU A 94 11.44 -10.58 -16.60
C LEU A 94 10.82 -11.57 -15.62
N LEU A 95 11.23 -12.84 -15.60
CA LEU A 95 10.58 -13.84 -14.77
C LEU A 95 10.82 -13.57 -13.28
N LYS A 96 12.06 -13.20 -12.91
CA LYS A 96 12.36 -12.79 -11.53
C LYS A 96 11.68 -11.48 -11.15
N ALA A 97 11.57 -10.52 -12.08
CA ALA A 97 10.80 -9.31 -11.84
C ALA A 97 9.32 -9.61 -11.55
N HIS A 98 8.71 -10.58 -12.25
CA HIS A 98 7.33 -11.01 -11.95
C HIS A 98 7.20 -11.58 -10.53
N TYR A 99 8.12 -12.45 -10.10
CA TYR A 99 8.06 -13.00 -8.74
C TYR A 99 8.25 -11.93 -7.68
N ALA A 100 9.15 -10.97 -7.92
CA ALA A 100 9.32 -9.84 -7.01
C ALA A 100 8.04 -8.99 -6.92
N PHE A 101 7.36 -8.74 -8.06
CA PHE A 101 6.04 -8.09 -8.06
C PHE A 101 4.99 -8.87 -7.28
N ILE A 102 4.89 -10.19 -7.48
CA ILE A 102 3.95 -11.04 -6.74
C ILE A 102 4.20 -10.92 -5.24
N GLY A 103 5.45 -11.07 -4.81
CA GLY A 103 5.85 -10.95 -3.41
C GLY A 103 5.49 -9.57 -2.84
N GLN A 104 5.81 -8.49 -3.55
CA GLN A 104 5.49 -7.15 -3.10
C GLN A 104 3.98 -6.92 -2.98
N ILE A 105 3.18 -7.36 -3.97
CA ILE A 105 1.72 -7.22 -3.93
C ILE A 105 1.15 -7.96 -2.71
N VAL A 106 1.58 -9.20 -2.47
CA VAL A 106 1.10 -10.00 -1.33
C VAL A 106 1.46 -9.34 0.00
N ILE A 107 2.71 -8.94 0.19
CA ILE A 107 3.16 -8.30 1.45
C ILE A 107 2.43 -6.96 1.65
N SER A 108 2.28 -6.15 0.60
CA SER A 108 1.57 -4.86 0.68
C SER A 108 0.09 -5.06 1.04
N TYR A 109 -0.55 -6.10 0.50
CA TYR A 109 -1.93 -6.42 0.81
C TYR A 109 -2.10 -6.90 2.25
N ILE A 110 -1.22 -7.80 2.73
CA ILE A 110 -1.20 -8.23 4.14
C ILE A 110 -1.04 -7.03 5.07
N PHE A 111 -0.11 -6.12 4.75
CA PHE A 111 0.10 -4.91 5.53
C PHE A 111 -1.11 -3.97 5.51
N SER A 112 -1.82 -3.88 4.37
CA SER A 112 -3.07 -3.09 4.27
C SER A 112 -4.17 -3.66 5.16
N CYS A 113 -4.36 -4.99 5.18
CA CYS A 113 -5.29 -5.66 6.07
C CYS A 113 -4.94 -5.43 7.54
N TYR A 114 -3.66 -5.57 7.90
CA TYR A 114 -3.18 -5.29 9.26
C TYR A 114 -3.52 -3.85 9.69
N ASN A 115 -3.17 -2.86 8.86
CA ASN A 115 -3.45 -1.46 9.15
C ASN A 115 -4.94 -1.21 9.32
N TYR A 116 -5.78 -1.79 8.47
CA TYR A 116 -7.23 -1.70 8.62
C TYR A 116 -7.69 -2.20 9.99
N PHE A 117 -7.27 -3.39 10.43
CA PHE A 117 -7.72 -3.95 11.70
C PHE A 117 -7.22 -3.13 12.90
N VAL A 118 -5.96 -2.72 12.89
CA VAL A 118 -5.39 -1.94 14.00
C VAL A 118 -5.99 -0.55 14.06
N LEU A 119 -6.06 0.17 12.93
CA LEU A 119 -6.65 1.52 12.90
C LEU A 119 -8.16 1.50 13.17
N SER A 120 -8.87 0.42 12.84
CA SER A 120 -10.30 0.31 13.13
C SER A 120 -10.61 0.36 14.63
N SER A 121 -9.69 -0.12 15.48
CA SER A 121 -9.83 0.00 16.93
C SER A 121 -9.81 1.45 17.41
N LEU A 122 -9.14 2.35 16.67
CA LEU A 122 -8.98 3.75 17.02
C LEU A 122 -10.24 4.58 16.76
N PHE A 123 -11.23 4.08 16.01
CA PHE A 123 -12.46 4.82 15.76
C PHE A 123 -13.29 5.05 17.03
N SER A 124 -13.05 4.25 18.07
CA SER A 124 -13.61 4.45 19.41
C SER A 124 -13.19 5.76 20.08
N VAL A 125 -12.12 6.40 19.59
CA VAL A 125 -11.66 7.72 20.07
C VAL A 125 -12.68 8.82 19.75
N PHE A 126 -13.43 8.69 18.67
CA PHE A 126 -14.44 9.68 18.30
C PHE A 126 -15.68 9.54 19.15
N SER A 127 -15.94 10.58 19.95
CA SER A 127 -17.14 10.73 20.77
C SER A 127 -18.38 10.98 19.89
N ASN A 128 -18.19 11.71 18.78
CA ASN A 128 -19.22 12.00 17.80
C ASN A 128 -19.50 10.78 16.91
N GLU A 129 -20.72 10.24 17.01
CA GLU A 129 -21.11 9.03 16.30
C GLU A 129 -21.08 9.20 14.77
N THR A 130 -21.51 10.35 14.25
CA THR A 130 -21.52 10.61 12.81
C THR A 130 -20.10 10.66 12.25
N LEU A 131 -19.17 11.32 12.96
CA LEU A 131 -17.75 11.33 12.58
C LEU A 131 -17.16 9.91 12.65
N ARG A 132 -17.40 9.19 13.74
CA ARG A 132 -16.95 7.80 13.91
C ARG A 132 -17.38 6.91 12.75
N GLN A 133 -18.67 6.93 12.42
CA GLN A 133 -19.22 6.16 11.31
C GLN A 133 -18.59 6.55 9.96
N ARG A 134 -18.40 7.85 9.71
CA ARG A 134 -17.74 8.33 8.48
C ARG A 134 -16.33 7.75 8.31
N TYR A 135 -15.49 7.80 9.35
CA TYR A 135 -14.14 7.24 9.30
C TYR A 135 -14.16 5.72 9.13
N GLN A 136 -15.06 5.03 9.81
CA GLN A 136 -15.22 3.59 9.67
C GLN A 136 -15.61 3.20 8.24
N SER A 137 -16.64 3.83 7.66
CA SER A 137 -17.05 3.59 6.27
C SER A 137 -15.95 3.94 5.28
N SER A 138 -15.24 5.06 5.48
CA SER A 138 -14.12 5.45 4.61
C SER A 138 -12.99 4.42 4.65
N SER A 139 -12.68 3.86 5.82
CA SER A 139 -11.65 2.84 5.99
C SER A 139 -12.02 1.53 5.29
N VAL A 140 -13.28 1.10 5.40
CA VAL A 140 -13.80 -0.07 4.68
C VAL A 140 -13.72 0.14 3.17
N LEU A 141 -14.17 1.29 2.67
CA LEU A 141 -14.09 1.62 1.24
C LEU A 141 -12.64 1.63 0.74
N ALA A 142 -11.72 2.21 1.50
CA ALA A 142 -10.31 2.21 1.17
C ALA A 142 -9.74 0.78 1.09
N LEU A 143 -10.07 -0.08 2.05
CA LEU A 143 -9.65 -1.48 2.03
C LEU A 143 -10.21 -2.21 0.80
N LEU A 144 -11.50 -2.05 0.48
CA LEU A 144 -12.12 -2.68 -0.69
C LEU A 144 -11.46 -2.26 -2.01
N LEU A 145 -11.15 -0.97 -2.17
CA LEU A 145 -10.43 -0.47 -3.33
C LEU A 145 -9.02 -1.06 -3.44
N LEU A 146 -8.29 -1.13 -2.32
CA LEU A 146 -6.97 -1.75 -2.27
C LEU A 146 -7.03 -3.26 -2.57
N THR A 147 -8.06 -3.96 -2.08
CA THR A 147 -8.30 -5.38 -2.40
C THR A 147 -8.55 -5.58 -3.89
N ALA A 148 -9.42 -4.77 -4.50
CA ALA A 148 -9.71 -4.84 -5.93
C ALA A 148 -8.45 -4.57 -6.77
N LEU A 149 -7.65 -3.57 -6.39
CA LEU A 149 -6.40 -3.23 -7.06
C LEU A 149 -5.35 -4.35 -6.92
N ALA A 150 -5.19 -4.90 -5.72
CA ALA A 150 -4.28 -6.02 -5.47
C ALA A 150 -4.68 -7.25 -6.29
N ALA A 151 -5.97 -7.60 -6.32
CA ALA A 151 -6.48 -8.72 -7.11
C ALA A 151 -6.25 -8.49 -8.62
N LEU A 152 -6.49 -7.27 -9.12
CA LEU A 152 -6.23 -6.90 -10.52
C LEU A 152 -4.76 -7.07 -10.89
N PHE A 153 -3.85 -6.49 -10.09
CA PHE A 153 -2.42 -6.57 -10.36
C PHE A 153 -1.88 -8.00 -10.24
N LEU A 154 -2.35 -8.74 -9.23
CA LEU A 154 -1.99 -10.14 -9.04
C LEU A 154 -2.50 -11.00 -10.21
N GLY A 155 -3.72 -10.77 -10.69
CA GLY A 155 -4.27 -11.46 -11.86
C GLY A 155 -3.45 -11.20 -13.13
N ILE A 156 -3.10 -9.94 -13.38
CA ILE A 156 -2.26 -9.55 -14.53
C ILE A 156 -0.89 -10.22 -14.45
N ILE A 157 -0.20 -10.10 -13.31
CA ILE A 157 1.17 -10.59 -13.16
C ILE A 157 1.22 -12.12 -13.23
N LEU A 158 0.25 -12.84 -12.62
CA LEU A 158 0.18 -14.30 -12.69
C LEU A 158 -0.08 -14.78 -14.11
N TYR A 159 -1.05 -14.18 -14.81
CA TYR A 159 -1.34 -14.53 -16.20
C TYR A 159 -0.11 -14.33 -17.10
N LYS A 160 0.59 -13.20 -16.96
CA LYS A 160 1.81 -12.92 -17.73
C LYS A 160 2.97 -13.85 -17.38
N THR A 161 3.11 -14.21 -16.10
CA THR A 161 4.11 -15.19 -15.62
C THR A 161 3.88 -16.56 -16.25
N LEU A 162 2.64 -17.07 -16.21
CA LEU A 162 2.29 -18.36 -16.79
C LEU A 162 2.57 -18.39 -18.31
N ARG A 163 2.20 -17.32 -19.02
CA ARG A 163 2.49 -17.20 -20.45
C ARG A 163 3.98 -17.16 -20.75
N LEU A 164 4.77 -16.42 -19.96
CA LEU A 164 6.21 -16.32 -20.13
C LEU A 164 6.91 -17.66 -19.92
N ARG A 165 6.52 -18.40 -18.87
CA ARG A 165 7.03 -19.76 -18.62
C ARG A 165 6.74 -20.72 -19.77
N LYS A 166 5.51 -20.70 -20.32
CA LYS A 166 5.15 -21.53 -21.48
C LYS A 166 6.04 -21.25 -22.69
N LEU A 167 6.30 -19.98 -22.98
CA LEU A 167 7.16 -19.58 -24.11
C LEU A 167 8.60 -20.06 -23.92
N GLN A 168 9.15 -19.91 -22.71
CA GLN A 168 10.49 -20.40 -22.38
C GLN A 168 10.59 -21.92 -22.42
N GLY A 169 9.54 -22.65 -22.01
CA GLY A 169 9.50 -24.10 -22.09
C GLY A 169 9.47 -24.64 -23.52
N VAL A 170 8.78 -23.95 -24.44
CA VAL A 170 8.74 -24.32 -25.87
C VAL A 170 10.11 -24.09 -26.53
N GLU A 171 10.80 -22.99 -26.23
CA GLU A 171 12.15 -22.69 -26.75
C GLU A 171 13.23 -23.71 -26.32
N VAL A 172 12.99 -24.45 -25.24
CA VAL A 172 13.89 -25.51 -24.75
C VAL A 172 13.62 -26.85 -25.44
N LEU A 173 12.40 -27.09 -25.95
CA LEU A 173 12.03 -28.32 -26.65
C LEU A 173 12.37 -28.27 -28.15
N ASP A 174 12.53 -27.08 -28.72
CA ASP A 174 12.92 -26.87 -30.13
C ASP A 174 14.45 -26.85 -30.35
N LYS A 175 15.26 -27.18 -29.34
CA LYS A 175 16.73 -27.27 -29.40
C LYS A 175 17.22 -28.69 -29.14
#